data_AF-A0A657PYY2-F1
#
_entry.id   AF-A0A657PYY2-F1
#
_cell.length_a   1.000
_cell.length_b   1.000
_cell.length_c   1.000
_cell.angle_alpha   90.00
_cell.angle_beta   90.00
_cell.angle_gamma   90.00
#
_symmetry.space_group_name_H-M   'P 1'
#
loop_
_entity.id
_entity.type
_entity.pdbx_description
1 polymer ?
#
loop_
_entity_poly.entity_id
_entity_poly.type
_entity_poly.pdbx_seq_one_letter_code
_entity_poly.pdbx_strand_id
1 'polypeptide(L)'
;MYWTEESEEEAYQVPDDVLDMTFSIRCDTLPVDHAWALSRAIRAVLPWFGEEPRCGLHIIHVADSGNGWERPQGASDLLYPSRRTKLVLRLPAARIDDARALCGEILDVDGNPLRVLSAKTRLLALTPILYSRYVASETGWSEDEFMHYAVGELKRLRLRFKKVLCGKDCTLTTPDGALPTRSLMVANMPFEDAVTLQEEGIGRHYALGCGLFIPQKSF
;
A
#
# COMPACT_ATOMS: atom_id res chain seq x y z
N MET A 1 -13.93 43.87 17.39
CA MET A 1 -14.06 42.40 17.36
C MET A 1 -13.21 41.95 16.19
N TYR A 2 -11.98 41.50 16.47
CA TYR A 2 -11.04 41.03 15.45
C TYR A 2 -11.42 39.57 15.15
N TRP A 3 -12.17 39.38 14.06
CA TRP A 3 -12.36 38.07 13.45
C TRP A 3 -11.23 37.90 12.45
N THR A 4 -10.26 37.05 12.78
CA THR A 4 -9.41 36.45 11.77
C THR A 4 -10.13 35.16 11.39
N GLU A 5 -10.77 35.15 10.22
CA GLU A 5 -11.13 33.88 9.59
C GLU A 5 -9.82 33.06 9.53
N GLU A 6 -9.86 31.82 10.02
CA GLU A 6 -8.76 30.89 9.77
C GLU A 6 -8.55 30.89 8.27
N SER A 7 -7.44 31.49 7.85
CA SER A 7 -7.06 31.66 6.46
C SER A 7 -7.30 30.33 5.78
N GLU A 8 -8.12 30.35 4.72
CA GLU A 8 -8.25 29.27 3.75
C GLU A 8 -6.86 28.61 3.63
N GLU A 9 -6.73 27.37 4.13
CA GLU A 9 -5.51 26.60 3.91
C GLU A 9 -5.25 26.70 2.41
N GLU A 10 -4.20 27.44 2.01
CA GLU A 10 -3.79 27.57 0.61
C GLU A 10 -3.85 26.17 0.03
N ALA A 11 -4.75 25.96 -0.95
CA ALA A 11 -5.16 24.63 -1.37
C ALA A 11 -3.92 23.82 -1.76
N TYR A 12 -3.46 22.95 -0.85
CA TYR A 12 -2.21 22.24 -1.02
C TYR A 12 -2.27 21.42 -2.31
N GLN A 13 -1.37 21.72 -3.23
CA GLN A 13 -1.30 21.00 -4.50
C GLN A 13 -0.42 19.77 -4.33
N VAL A 14 -1.00 18.60 -4.62
CA VAL A 14 -0.26 17.33 -4.59
C VAL A 14 0.82 17.36 -5.68
N PRO A 15 2.11 17.19 -5.35
CA PRO A 15 3.18 17.08 -6.32
C PRO A 15 3.03 15.81 -7.17
N ASP A 16 3.65 15.80 -8.34
CA ASP A 16 3.68 14.64 -9.24
C ASP A 16 4.95 13.81 -9.12
N ASP A 17 5.80 14.07 -8.11
CA ASP A 17 7.06 13.36 -7.85
C ASP A 17 6.88 11.85 -7.62
N VAL A 18 5.77 11.47 -6.97
CA VAL A 18 5.38 10.08 -6.74
C VAL A 18 3.91 9.89 -7.11
N LEU A 19 3.63 8.83 -7.84
CA LEU A 19 2.33 8.55 -8.43
C LEU A 19 1.91 7.11 -8.14
N ASP A 20 0.61 6.89 -8.03
CA ASP A 20 0.06 5.54 -8.09
C ASP A 20 -0.20 5.18 -9.57
N MET A 21 0.47 4.15 -10.06
CA MET A 21 0.24 3.56 -11.39
C MET A 21 -0.69 2.36 -11.25
N THR A 22 -1.89 2.50 -11.80
CA THR A 22 -2.97 1.51 -11.74
C THR A 22 -3.06 0.75 -13.06
N PHE A 23 -2.91 -0.58 -12.99
CA PHE A 23 -3.06 -1.49 -14.11
C PHE A 23 -4.40 -2.20 -14.06
N SER A 24 -5.10 -2.24 -15.20
CA SER A 24 -6.19 -3.20 -15.37
C SER A 24 -5.61 -4.60 -15.49
N ILE A 25 -6.27 -5.56 -14.85
CA ILE A 25 -5.81 -6.96 -14.83
C ILE A 25 -6.93 -7.91 -15.25
N ARG A 26 -6.55 -9.08 -15.77
CA ARG A 26 -7.42 -10.25 -15.88
C ARG A 26 -6.75 -11.37 -15.10
N CYS A 27 -7.44 -11.85 -14.09
CA CYS A 27 -6.95 -12.88 -13.17
C CYS A 27 -8.17 -13.59 -12.59
N ASP A 28 -8.21 -14.92 -12.74
CA ASP A 28 -9.35 -15.72 -12.31
C ASP A 28 -9.26 -16.01 -10.81
N THR A 29 -8.06 -16.36 -10.35
CA THR A 29 -7.76 -16.68 -8.95
C THR A 29 -6.42 -16.13 -8.52
N LEU A 30 -6.27 -15.83 -7.22
CA LEU A 30 -5.01 -15.51 -6.57
C LEU A 30 -4.98 -16.15 -5.19
N PRO A 31 -3.83 -16.65 -4.69
CA PRO A 31 -3.72 -17.06 -3.29
C PRO A 31 -4.09 -15.91 -2.33
N VAL A 32 -4.62 -16.22 -1.15
CA VAL A 32 -4.90 -15.21 -0.11
C VAL A 32 -3.62 -14.46 0.24
N ASP A 33 -2.54 -15.20 0.47
CA ASP A 33 -1.21 -14.67 0.75
C ASP A 33 -0.31 -14.76 -0.50
N HIS A 34 -0.54 -13.84 -1.43
CA HIS A 34 0.21 -13.76 -2.69
C HIS A 34 1.27 -12.66 -2.70
N ALA A 35 1.53 -12.01 -1.56
CA ALA A 35 2.38 -10.81 -1.50
C ALA A 35 3.79 -11.07 -2.05
N TRP A 36 4.43 -12.15 -1.59
CA TRP A 36 5.75 -12.55 -2.06
C TRP A 36 5.75 -12.95 -3.54
N ALA A 37 4.84 -13.85 -3.94
CA ALA A 37 4.78 -14.38 -5.30
C ALA A 37 4.53 -13.28 -6.33
N LEU A 38 3.61 -12.34 -6.02
CA LEU A 38 3.31 -11.20 -6.87
C LEU A 38 4.51 -10.26 -6.96
N SER A 39 5.17 -9.96 -5.83
CA SER A 39 6.37 -9.11 -5.83
C SER A 39 7.49 -9.72 -6.68
N ARG A 40 7.74 -11.02 -6.54
CA ARG A 40 8.72 -11.76 -7.35
C ARG A 40 8.37 -11.70 -8.84
N ALA A 41 7.11 -11.93 -9.21
CA ALA A 41 6.68 -11.90 -10.60
C ALA A 41 6.83 -10.49 -11.22
N ILE A 42 6.52 -9.44 -10.46
CA ILE A 42 6.76 -8.05 -10.89
C ILE A 42 8.25 -7.80 -11.08
N ARG A 43 9.10 -8.22 -10.14
CA ARG A 43 10.56 -8.06 -10.21
C ARG A 43 11.19 -8.80 -11.39
N ALA A 44 10.60 -9.90 -11.84
CA ALA A 44 11.07 -10.60 -13.03
C ALA A 44 10.95 -9.72 -14.30
N VAL A 45 9.95 -8.85 -14.36
CA VAL A 45 9.74 -7.89 -15.46
C VAL A 45 10.43 -6.54 -15.19
N LEU A 46 10.41 -6.10 -13.94
CA LEU A 46 10.99 -4.84 -13.46
C LEU A 46 12.08 -5.14 -12.42
N PRO A 47 13.30 -5.54 -12.82
CA PRO A 47 14.35 -5.97 -11.89
C PRO A 47 14.67 -4.98 -10.79
N TRP A 48 14.48 -3.69 -11.08
CA TRP A 48 14.72 -2.59 -10.17
C TRP A 48 13.65 -2.40 -9.09
N PHE A 49 12.50 -3.07 -9.21
CA PHE A 49 11.36 -2.89 -8.33
C PHE A 49 11.66 -3.35 -6.90
N GLY A 50 11.65 -2.40 -5.96
CA GLY A 50 11.93 -2.63 -4.54
C GLY A 50 13.38 -2.44 -4.12
N GLU A 51 14.27 -2.10 -5.06
CA GLU A 51 15.55 -1.43 -4.76
C GLU A 51 15.40 0.08 -4.88
N GLU A 52 14.56 0.51 -5.82
CA GLU A 52 14.23 1.91 -6.02
C GLU A 52 13.50 2.52 -4.81
N PRO A 53 13.98 3.67 -4.29
CA PRO A 53 13.27 4.41 -3.24
C PRO A 53 11.86 4.81 -3.68
N ARG A 54 10.96 4.98 -2.70
CA ARG A 54 9.56 5.40 -2.93
C ARG A 54 8.78 4.51 -3.90
N CYS A 55 9.22 3.25 -4.06
CA CYS A 55 8.49 2.23 -4.79
C CYS A 55 7.76 1.27 -3.86
N GLY A 56 6.51 0.95 -4.17
CA GLY A 56 5.70 0.08 -3.36
C GLY A 56 4.63 -0.68 -4.14
N LEU A 57 4.33 -1.89 -3.68
CA LEU A 57 3.24 -2.72 -4.19
C LEU A 57 2.00 -2.56 -3.31
N HIS A 58 0.89 -2.06 -3.85
CA HIS A 58 -0.38 -2.20 -3.14
C HIS A 58 -0.93 -3.62 -3.35
N ILE A 59 -1.01 -4.40 -2.27
CA ILE A 59 -1.53 -5.77 -2.30
C ILE A 59 -2.96 -5.81 -2.84
N ILE A 60 -3.24 -6.85 -3.63
CA ILE A 60 -4.55 -7.03 -4.25
C ILE A 60 -5.51 -7.56 -3.18
N HIS A 61 -6.47 -6.71 -2.79
CA HIS A 61 -7.55 -7.12 -1.89
C HIS A 61 -8.85 -7.27 -2.67
N VAL A 62 -9.59 -8.34 -2.35
CA VAL A 62 -11.00 -8.50 -2.69
C VAL A 62 -11.87 -8.10 -1.49
N ALA A 63 -13.19 -8.17 -1.61
CA ALA A 63 -14.09 -7.93 -0.48
C ALA A 63 -13.71 -8.82 0.71
N ASP A 64 -13.98 -8.37 1.94
CA ASP A 64 -13.76 -9.20 3.15
C ASP A 64 -14.99 -10.06 3.44
N SER A 65 -16.19 -9.56 3.16
CA SER A 65 -17.44 -10.32 3.13
C SER A 65 -18.51 -9.56 2.34
N GLY A 66 -19.58 -10.25 1.91
CA GLY A 66 -20.73 -9.62 1.27
C GLY A 66 -21.65 -10.61 0.54
N ASN A 67 -22.96 -10.43 0.62
CA ASN A 67 -23.98 -11.27 -0.04
C ASN A 67 -23.84 -12.78 0.26
N GLY A 68 -23.50 -13.14 1.51
CA GLY A 68 -23.28 -14.54 1.91
C GLY A 68 -21.93 -15.13 1.50
N TRP A 69 -21.05 -14.34 0.88
CA TRP A 69 -19.66 -14.70 0.65
C TRP A 69 -18.79 -14.21 1.81
N GLU A 70 -17.94 -15.09 2.34
CA GLU A 70 -16.91 -14.79 3.33
C GLU A 70 -15.55 -15.01 2.71
N ARG A 71 -14.61 -14.10 3.01
CA ARG A 71 -13.26 -14.21 2.50
C ARG A 71 -12.55 -15.42 3.09
N PRO A 72 -12.00 -16.31 2.25
CA PRO A 72 -11.13 -17.39 2.73
C PRO A 72 -9.94 -16.84 3.51
N GLN A 73 -9.58 -17.51 4.60
CA GLN A 73 -8.54 -17.06 5.53
C GLN A 73 -7.26 -17.89 5.42
N GLY A 74 -7.32 -19.10 4.86
CA GLY A 74 -6.14 -19.94 4.68
C GLY A 74 -5.20 -19.33 3.64
N ALA A 75 -3.89 -19.34 3.92
CA ALA A 75 -2.90 -18.70 3.05
C ALA A 75 -2.94 -19.22 1.60
N SER A 76 -3.17 -20.52 1.43
CA SER A 76 -3.30 -21.21 0.14
C SER A 76 -4.72 -21.16 -0.45
N ASP A 77 -5.69 -20.62 0.27
CA ASP A 77 -7.04 -20.46 -0.28
C ASP A 77 -7.01 -19.44 -1.42
N LEU A 78 -8.01 -19.51 -2.29
CA LEU A 78 -8.07 -18.68 -3.49
C LEU A 78 -9.05 -17.51 -3.31
N LEU A 79 -8.54 -16.32 -3.58
CA LEU A 79 -9.31 -15.12 -3.87
C LEU A 79 -9.80 -15.17 -5.32
N TYR A 80 -10.97 -14.59 -5.57
CA TYR A 80 -11.55 -14.45 -6.91
C TYR A 80 -11.68 -12.96 -7.26
N PRO A 81 -10.64 -12.34 -7.86
CA PRO A 81 -10.68 -10.94 -8.22
C PRO A 81 -11.82 -10.61 -9.18
N SER A 82 -12.54 -9.52 -8.90
CA SER A 82 -13.52 -9.00 -9.85
C SER A 82 -12.83 -8.34 -11.05
N ARG A 83 -13.57 -8.11 -12.14
CA ARG A 83 -13.08 -7.32 -13.29
C ARG A 83 -12.72 -5.87 -12.93
N ARG A 84 -13.17 -5.38 -11.78
CA ARG A 84 -12.85 -4.03 -11.26
C ARG A 84 -11.55 -4.01 -10.46
N THR A 85 -11.06 -5.16 -10.02
CA THR A 85 -9.79 -5.27 -9.30
C THR A 85 -8.65 -4.79 -10.18
N LYS A 86 -7.68 -4.09 -9.57
CA LYS A 86 -6.52 -3.51 -10.24
C LYS A 86 -5.25 -3.92 -9.51
N LEU A 87 -4.17 -4.04 -10.26
CA LEU A 87 -2.82 -4.02 -9.70
C LEU A 87 -2.40 -2.54 -9.58
N VAL A 88 -1.85 -2.13 -8.44
CA VAL A 88 -1.41 -0.75 -8.24
C VAL A 88 0.01 -0.76 -7.69
N LEU A 89 0.89 0.01 -8.34
CA LEU A 89 2.25 0.28 -7.87
C LEU A 89 2.36 1.76 -7.53
N ARG A 90 2.91 2.09 -6.37
CA ARG A 90 3.38 3.44 -6.05
C ARG A 90 4.80 3.59 -6.56
N LEU A 91 5.06 4.61 -7.36
CA LEU A 91 6.32 4.77 -8.09
C LEU A 91 6.73 6.24 -8.15
N PRO A 92 8.05 6.56 -8.10
CA PRO A 92 8.53 7.88 -8.46
C PRO A 92 8.23 8.15 -9.95
N ALA A 93 7.98 9.41 -10.31
CA ALA A 93 7.63 9.83 -11.67
C ALA A 93 8.63 9.33 -12.72
N ALA A 94 9.92 9.36 -12.37
CA ALA A 94 11.02 8.90 -13.23
C ALA A 94 10.90 7.42 -13.66
N ARG A 95 10.11 6.60 -12.95
CA ARG A 95 9.94 5.16 -13.22
C ARG A 95 8.62 4.76 -13.82
N ILE A 96 7.75 5.73 -14.09
CA ILE A 96 6.44 5.47 -14.67
C ILE A 96 6.54 4.83 -16.06
N ASP A 97 7.44 5.34 -16.90
CA ASP A 97 7.58 4.81 -18.26
C ASP A 97 8.23 3.42 -18.26
N ASP A 98 9.21 3.17 -17.40
CA ASP A 98 9.80 1.83 -17.21
C ASP A 98 8.75 0.82 -16.75
N ALA A 99 7.86 1.20 -15.83
CA ALA A 99 6.81 0.33 -15.32
C ALA A 99 5.74 -0.01 -16.37
N ARG A 100 5.69 0.70 -17.51
CA ARG A 100 4.82 0.32 -18.64
C ARG A 100 5.25 -1.01 -19.27
N ALA A 101 6.47 -1.49 -19.02
CA ALA A 101 6.91 -2.82 -19.44
C ALA A 101 6.03 -3.95 -18.88
N LEU A 102 5.27 -3.71 -17.80
CA LEU A 102 4.28 -4.67 -17.32
C LEU A 102 3.07 -4.80 -18.24
N CYS A 103 2.74 -3.80 -19.06
CA CYS A 103 1.55 -3.85 -19.91
C CYS A 103 1.67 -4.94 -20.99
N GLY A 104 0.75 -5.90 -20.98
CA GLY A 104 0.75 -7.04 -21.90
C GLY A 104 1.36 -8.31 -21.32
N GLU A 105 2.08 -8.20 -20.20
CA GLU A 105 2.72 -9.34 -19.54
C GLU A 105 1.70 -10.26 -18.85
N ILE A 106 2.11 -11.51 -18.67
CA ILE A 106 1.41 -12.51 -17.87
C ILE A 106 2.31 -12.87 -16.70
N LEU A 107 1.95 -12.39 -15.52
CA LEU A 107 2.66 -12.67 -14.28
C LEU A 107 2.18 -14.02 -13.72
N ASP A 108 3.10 -14.93 -13.41
CA ASP A 108 2.79 -16.16 -12.69
C ASP A 108 2.86 -15.92 -11.17
N VAL A 109 1.70 -15.95 -10.51
CA VAL A 109 1.56 -15.75 -9.07
C VAL A 109 1.23 -17.09 -8.41
N ASP A 110 2.28 -17.86 -8.12
CA ASP A 110 2.21 -19.22 -7.56
C ASP A 110 1.22 -20.13 -8.33
N GLY A 111 1.42 -20.23 -9.64
CA GLY A 111 0.60 -21.05 -10.55
C GLY A 111 -0.67 -20.34 -11.03
N ASN A 112 -0.92 -19.11 -10.60
CA ASN A 112 -2.09 -18.34 -11.00
C ASN A 112 -1.70 -17.25 -12.00
N PRO A 113 -2.13 -17.35 -13.28
CA PRO A 113 -1.78 -16.36 -14.29
C PRO A 113 -2.55 -15.05 -14.07
N LEU A 114 -1.82 -13.95 -13.95
CA LEU A 114 -2.34 -12.59 -13.89
C LEU A 114 -1.89 -11.84 -15.14
N ARG A 115 -2.82 -11.58 -16.06
CA ARG A 115 -2.54 -10.78 -17.26
C ARG A 115 -2.69 -9.30 -16.94
N VAL A 116 -1.63 -8.54 -17.18
CA VAL A 116 -1.60 -7.09 -17.02
C VAL A 116 -2.01 -6.43 -18.34
N LEU A 117 -2.92 -5.46 -18.28
CA LEU A 117 -3.50 -4.78 -19.43
C LEU A 117 -3.04 -3.31 -19.44
N SER A 118 -3.96 -2.38 -19.72
CA SER A 118 -3.67 -0.95 -19.77
C SER A 118 -3.33 -0.37 -18.38
N ALA A 119 -2.39 0.56 -18.34
CA ALA A 119 -2.04 1.35 -17.17
C ALA A 119 -2.62 2.77 -17.22
N LYS A 120 -2.84 3.36 -16.04
CA LYS A 120 -3.16 4.77 -15.83
C LYS A 120 -2.44 5.28 -14.59
N THR A 121 -1.98 6.52 -14.62
CA THR A 121 -1.41 7.19 -13.44
C THR A 121 -2.45 8.03 -12.74
N ARG A 122 -2.23 8.25 -11.45
CA ARG A 122 -2.99 9.20 -10.63
C ARG A 122 -2.06 9.83 -9.61
N LEU A 123 -2.32 11.09 -9.28
CA LEU A 123 -1.73 11.73 -8.11
C LEU A 123 -2.15 11.00 -6.83
N LEU A 124 -1.32 11.15 -5.81
CA LEU A 124 -1.64 10.74 -4.44
C LEU A 124 -2.86 11.52 -3.94
N ALA A 125 -3.55 10.97 -2.94
CA ALA A 125 -4.80 11.58 -2.51
C ALA A 125 -4.57 12.69 -1.48
N LEU A 126 -5.37 13.73 -1.59
CA LEU A 126 -5.45 14.81 -0.61
C LEU A 126 -6.43 14.41 0.50
N THR A 127 -5.93 13.88 1.62
CA THR A 127 -6.74 13.43 2.77
C THR A 127 -5.98 13.62 4.09
N PRO A 128 -6.65 13.98 5.19
CA PRO A 128 -6.01 14.09 6.50
C PRO A 128 -5.97 12.76 7.26
N ILE A 129 -6.50 11.67 6.68
CA ILE A 129 -6.61 10.35 7.30
C ILE A 129 -6.07 9.27 6.35
N LEU A 130 -5.08 8.55 6.85
CA LEU A 130 -4.37 7.51 6.13
C LEU A 130 -4.36 6.21 6.91
N TYR A 131 -4.29 5.12 6.17
CA TYR A 131 -4.27 3.77 6.70
C TYR A 131 -3.26 2.94 5.93
N SER A 132 -2.40 2.24 6.66
CA SER A 132 -1.58 1.16 6.12
C SER A 132 -2.17 -0.17 6.58
N ARG A 133 -2.38 -1.09 5.64
CA ARG A 133 -2.82 -2.46 5.96
C ARG A 133 -1.74 -3.29 6.62
N TYR A 134 -0.50 -3.02 6.25
CA TYR A 134 0.65 -3.80 6.66
C TYR A 134 1.78 -2.84 6.99
N VAL A 135 2.21 -2.81 8.25
CA VAL A 135 3.49 -2.25 8.66
C VAL A 135 4.26 -3.41 9.25
N ALA A 136 5.45 -3.67 8.70
CA ALA A 136 6.30 -4.76 9.18
C ALA A 136 6.62 -4.58 10.67
N SER A 137 6.42 -5.64 11.43
CA SER A 137 6.75 -5.71 12.86
C SER A 137 7.74 -6.86 13.11
N GLU A 138 8.32 -6.89 14.29
CA GLU A 138 9.17 -8.02 14.69
C GLU A 138 8.35 -9.10 15.41
N THR A 139 8.89 -10.32 15.40
CA THR A 139 8.29 -11.44 16.11
C THR A 139 8.31 -11.18 17.62
N GLY A 140 7.15 -11.32 18.27
CA GLY A 140 7.01 -11.17 19.71
C GLY A 140 6.78 -9.74 20.20
N TRP A 141 6.78 -8.73 19.31
CA TRP A 141 6.43 -7.37 19.70
C TRP A 141 5.00 -7.27 20.24
N SER A 142 4.88 -6.67 21.42
CA SER A 142 3.62 -6.16 21.96
C SER A 142 3.06 -5.01 21.10
N GLU A 143 1.79 -4.66 21.31
CA GLU A 143 1.16 -3.51 20.65
C GLU A 143 1.91 -2.21 20.98
N ASP A 144 2.32 -2.03 22.25
CA ASP A 144 3.03 -0.83 22.71
C ASP A 144 4.41 -0.68 22.04
N GLU A 145 5.18 -1.77 21.89
CA GLU A 145 6.46 -1.76 21.19
C GLU A 145 6.30 -1.39 19.72
N PHE A 146 5.29 -1.96 19.05
CA PHE A 146 4.96 -1.62 17.67
C PHE A 146 4.54 -0.15 17.55
N MET A 147 3.70 0.35 18.46
CA MET A 147 3.26 1.74 18.46
C MET A 147 4.41 2.70 18.69
N HIS A 148 5.34 2.37 19.59
CA HIS A 148 6.55 3.16 19.81
C HIS A 148 7.40 3.24 18.54
N TYR A 149 7.62 2.11 17.87
CA TYR A 149 8.33 2.04 16.59
C TYR A 149 7.63 2.88 15.51
N ALA A 150 6.34 2.67 15.29
CA ALA A 150 5.58 3.36 14.25
C ALA A 150 5.56 4.88 14.46
N VAL A 151 5.33 5.34 15.70
CA VAL A 151 5.41 6.77 16.05
C VAL A 151 6.82 7.31 15.89
N GLY A 152 7.84 6.52 16.18
CA GLY A 152 9.25 6.85 15.94
C GLY A 152 9.52 7.14 14.46
N GLU A 153 9.05 6.28 13.56
CA GLU A 153 9.19 6.48 12.11
C GLU A 153 8.45 7.72 11.60
N LEU A 154 7.21 7.94 12.06
CA LEU A 154 6.45 9.15 11.70
C LEU A 154 7.15 10.43 12.15
N LYS A 155 7.76 10.42 13.34
CA LYS A 155 8.55 11.55 13.87
C LYS A 155 9.89 11.70 13.13
N ARG A 156 10.51 10.62 12.68
CA ARG A 156 11.73 10.65 11.86
C ARG A 156 11.49 11.38 10.55
N LEU A 157 10.30 11.20 9.96
CA LEU A 157 9.81 11.95 8.79
C LEU A 157 9.35 13.38 9.12
N ARG A 158 9.37 13.78 10.39
CA ARG A 158 8.95 15.11 10.89
C ARG A 158 7.49 15.44 10.61
N LEU A 159 6.63 14.42 10.58
CA LEU A 159 5.20 14.58 10.29
C LEU A 159 4.45 15.10 11.52
N ARG A 160 3.46 15.97 11.28
CA ARG A 160 2.46 16.41 12.24
C ARG A 160 1.25 15.50 12.15
N PHE A 161 0.84 14.96 13.29
CA PHE A 161 -0.33 14.10 13.43
C PHE A 161 -0.89 14.22 14.84
N LYS A 162 -2.21 14.03 15.01
CA LYS A 162 -2.83 14.07 16.34
C LYS A 162 -3.26 12.69 16.85
N LYS A 163 -3.48 11.74 15.95
CA LYS A 163 -3.99 10.41 16.30
C LYS A 163 -3.31 9.33 15.49
N VAL A 164 -2.79 8.32 16.18
CA VAL A 164 -2.26 7.09 15.60
C VAL A 164 -3.00 5.94 16.29
N LEU A 165 -3.51 4.98 15.52
CA LEU A 165 -4.21 3.81 16.03
C LEU A 165 -3.59 2.54 15.45
N CYS A 166 -3.20 1.62 16.33
CA CYS A 166 -2.88 0.26 15.95
C CYS A 166 -4.18 -0.48 15.60
N GLY A 167 -4.11 -1.34 14.58
CA GLY A 167 -5.22 -2.18 14.18
C GLY A 167 -4.85 -3.66 14.25
N LYS A 168 -5.31 -4.42 13.25
CA LYS A 168 -5.21 -5.88 13.22
C LYS A 168 -3.78 -6.35 12.97
N ASP A 169 -3.44 -7.47 13.60
CA ASP A 169 -2.25 -8.28 13.33
C ASP A 169 -2.50 -9.15 12.09
N CYS A 170 -1.47 -9.30 11.26
CA CYS A 170 -1.46 -10.19 10.11
C CYS A 170 -0.04 -10.72 9.87
N THR A 171 0.07 -11.83 9.18
CA THR A 171 1.37 -12.43 8.84
C THR A 171 1.43 -12.65 7.34
N LEU A 172 2.53 -12.21 6.74
CA LEU A 172 2.86 -12.51 5.34
C LEU A 172 3.87 -13.66 5.29
N THR A 173 3.69 -14.58 4.34
CA THR A 173 4.61 -15.70 4.13
C THR A 173 5.72 -15.26 3.18
N THR A 174 6.96 -15.42 3.61
CA THR A 174 8.15 -15.18 2.79
C THR A 174 9.07 -16.41 2.82
N PRO A 175 10.01 -16.57 1.87
CA PRO A 175 10.98 -17.66 1.92
C PRO A 175 11.86 -17.64 3.17
N ASP A 176 12.10 -16.45 3.74
CA ASP A 176 12.90 -16.27 4.95
C ASP A 176 12.09 -16.54 6.23
N GLY A 177 10.79 -16.84 6.09
CA GLY A 177 9.88 -17.15 7.19
C GLY A 177 8.65 -16.24 7.22
N ALA A 178 7.88 -16.39 8.30
CA ALA A 178 6.75 -15.52 8.57
C ALA A 178 7.22 -14.09 8.83
N LEU A 179 6.61 -13.11 8.15
CA LEU A 179 6.79 -11.69 8.38
C LEU A 179 5.56 -11.16 9.13
N PRO A 180 5.66 -10.91 10.45
CA PRO A 180 4.60 -10.27 11.21
C PRO A 180 4.37 -8.85 10.72
N THR A 181 3.11 -8.45 10.65
CA THR A 181 2.68 -7.12 10.25
C THR A 181 1.50 -6.67 11.11
N ARG A 182 1.35 -5.35 11.24
CA ARG A 182 0.17 -4.74 11.86
C ARG A 182 -0.36 -3.62 11.00
N SER A 183 -1.67 -3.47 10.97
CA SER A 183 -2.27 -2.31 10.32
C SER A 183 -2.16 -1.06 11.21
N LEU A 184 -2.02 0.11 10.59
CA LEU A 184 -1.84 1.38 11.30
C LEU A 184 -2.70 2.47 10.63
N MET A 185 -3.46 3.21 11.43
CA MET A 185 -4.15 4.42 10.98
C MET A 185 -3.48 5.66 11.57
N VAL A 186 -3.27 6.68 10.74
CA VAL A 186 -2.82 8.01 11.15
C VAL A 186 -3.85 9.03 10.71
N ALA A 187 -4.30 9.87 11.63
CA ALA A 187 -5.40 10.81 11.40
C ALA A 187 -5.09 12.22 11.92
N ASN A 188 -5.87 13.18 11.40
CA ASN A 188 -5.74 14.60 11.67
C ASN A 188 -4.36 15.13 11.28
N MET A 189 -3.90 14.73 10.10
CA MET A 189 -2.66 15.20 9.48
C MET A 189 -2.94 16.43 8.61
N PRO A 190 -2.04 17.43 8.58
CA PRO A 190 -1.99 18.41 7.51
C PRO A 190 -1.83 17.72 6.15
N PHE A 191 -2.40 18.31 5.09
CA PHE A 191 -2.39 17.70 3.77
C PHE A 191 -0.97 17.41 3.23
N GLU A 192 -0.05 18.34 3.43
CA GLU A 192 1.37 18.18 3.09
C GLU A 192 2.00 16.94 3.73
N ASP A 193 1.78 16.77 5.04
CA ASP A 193 2.36 15.67 5.81
C ASP A 193 1.69 14.33 5.45
N ALA A 194 0.40 14.35 5.11
CA ALA A 194 -0.31 13.18 4.62
C ALA A 194 0.18 12.76 3.22
N VAL A 195 0.47 13.71 2.33
CA VAL A 195 1.10 13.39 1.05
C VAL A 195 2.50 12.85 1.28
N THR A 196 3.33 13.50 2.10
CA THR A 196 4.67 13.01 2.47
C THR A 196 4.63 11.58 3.01
N LEU A 197 3.66 11.24 3.87
CA LEU A 197 3.49 9.89 4.39
C LEU A 197 3.09 8.87 3.31
N GLN A 198 2.32 9.30 2.30
CA GLN A 198 2.02 8.45 1.15
C GLN A 198 3.28 8.22 0.29
N GLU A 199 4.08 9.25 0.05
CA GLU A 199 5.31 9.15 -0.77
C GLU A 199 6.37 8.25 -0.14
N GLU A 200 6.64 8.44 1.16
CA GLU A 200 7.73 7.77 1.86
C GLU A 200 7.33 6.45 2.51
N GLY A 201 6.08 6.36 2.99
CA GLY A 201 5.65 5.27 3.85
C GLY A 201 6.46 5.19 5.15
N ILE A 202 6.37 4.07 5.87
CA ILE A 202 7.23 3.79 7.05
C ILE A 202 7.78 2.36 7.03
N GLY A 203 8.95 2.17 7.62
CA GLY A 203 9.53 0.86 7.82
C GLY A 203 10.15 0.24 6.57
N ARG A 204 9.80 -1.01 6.27
CA ARG A 204 10.48 -1.83 5.25
C ARG A 204 9.51 -2.76 4.52
N HIS A 205 10.03 -3.42 3.48
CA HIS A 205 9.30 -4.36 2.62
C HIS A 205 8.18 -3.74 1.78
N TYR A 206 8.40 -2.53 1.24
CA TYR A 206 7.45 -1.83 0.37
C TYR A 206 7.05 -2.64 -0.88
N ALA A 207 7.98 -3.43 -1.42
CA ALA A 207 7.70 -4.33 -2.53
C ALA A 207 6.77 -5.50 -2.17
N LEU A 208 6.57 -5.78 -0.88
CA LEU A 208 5.57 -6.72 -0.33
C LEU A 208 4.31 -6.00 0.18
N GLY A 209 4.19 -4.69 -0.08
CA GLY A 209 3.08 -3.86 0.35
C GLY A 209 3.07 -3.48 1.83
N CYS A 210 4.19 -3.66 2.52
CA CYS A 210 4.37 -3.14 3.86
C CYS A 210 4.75 -1.66 3.83
N GLY A 211 4.32 -0.91 4.85
CA GLY A 211 4.68 0.50 5.04
C GLY A 211 3.94 1.49 4.14
N LEU A 212 3.05 1.03 3.25
CA LEU A 212 2.37 1.90 2.30
C LEU A 212 1.04 2.41 2.85
N PHE A 213 0.87 3.73 2.83
CA PHE A 213 -0.35 4.39 3.29
C PHE A 213 -1.29 4.68 2.12
N ILE A 214 -2.56 4.34 2.34
CA ILE A 214 -3.67 4.64 1.43
C ILE A 214 -4.70 5.51 2.16
N PRO A 215 -5.52 6.27 1.41
CA PRO A 215 -6.63 7.01 2.00
C PRO A 215 -7.55 6.07 2.75
N GLN A 216 -7.83 6.40 4.01
CA GLN A 216 -8.89 5.70 4.73
C GLN A 216 -10.20 6.03 4.02
N LYS A 217 -10.88 5.01 3.49
CA LYS A 217 -12.24 5.20 3.00
C LYS A 217 -13.11 5.54 4.20
N SER A 218 -13.61 6.77 4.24
CA SER A 218 -14.73 7.11 5.11
C SER A 218 -15.87 6.16 4.77
N PHE A 219 -16.35 5.43 5.78
CA PHE A 219 -17.55 4.61 5.66
C PHE A 219 -18.78 5.50 5.42
#